data_AF-A0A7G5ELZ5-F1
#
_entry.id   AF-A0A7G5ELZ5-F1
#
_cell.length_a   1.000
_cell.length_b   1.000
_cell.length_c   1.000
_cell.angle_alpha   90.00
_cell.angle_beta   90.00
_cell.angle_gamma   90.00
#
_symmetry.space_group_name_H-M   'P 1'
#
loop_
_entity.id
_entity.type
_entity.pdbx_description
1 polymer ?
#
loop_
_entity_poly.entity_id
_entity_poly.type
_entity_poly.pdbx_seq_one_letter_code
_entity_poly.pdbx_strand_id
1 'polypeptide(L)'
;MATQEDNTEFYDLPLPYAGNKLSEDVERLRALGRAVDAALHELSELVDSRADAQAVDGALDALQEAINNLGAARVRTVNGKAGQEITLVRADLRLGPANGPSATSIAYDPNGRVSVVTETLDAKPAVTTISYDEGGNVKTVVTTYDGRKRTETLTYNNGRLESAAATEGAA
;
A
#
# COMPACT_ATOMS: atom_id res chain seq x y z
N MET A 1 48.41 -51.82 19.67
CA MET A 1 49.02 -52.61 18.59
C MET A 1 47.88 -53.42 18.00
N ALA A 2 47.57 -53.29 16.71
CA ALA A 2 46.40 -53.95 16.14
C ALA A 2 46.51 -55.47 16.33
N THR A 3 45.48 -56.09 16.91
CA THR A 3 45.41 -57.55 17.05
C THR A 3 44.80 -58.20 15.81
N GLN A 4 44.89 -59.52 15.67
CA GLN A 4 44.52 -60.27 14.47
C GLN A 4 43.06 -60.05 14.00
N GLU A 5 42.19 -59.50 14.86
CA GLU A 5 40.76 -59.30 14.63
C GLU A 5 40.30 -57.83 14.77
N ASP A 6 41.23 -56.86 14.79
CA ASP A 6 40.83 -55.45 14.91
C ASP A 6 40.29 -54.90 13.57
N ASN A 7 39.07 -54.36 13.58
CA ASN A 7 38.40 -53.76 12.43
C ASN A 7 38.14 -52.26 12.63
N THR A 8 37.90 -51.52 11.54
CA THR A 8 37.44 -50.13 11.61
C THR A 8 36.02 -50.04 12.17
N GLU A 9 35.76 -49.05 13.01
CA GLU A 9 34.49 -48.91 13.75
C GLU A 9 33.24 -48.76 12.86
N PHE A 10 33.38 -48.06 11.72
CA PHE A 10 32.23 -47.68 10.88
C PHE A 10 32.05 -48.53 9.63
N TYR A 11 33.15 -49.06 9.08
CA TYR A 11 33.13 -49.83 7.83
C TYR A 11 33.51 -51.30 8.03
N ASP A 12 33.80 -51.69 9.27
CA ASP A 12 34.20 -53.05 9.66
C ASP A 12 35.34 -53.62 8.79
N LEU A 13 36.26 -52.74 8.37
CA LEU A 13 37.37 -53.11 7.50
C LEU A 13 38.52 -53.66 8.35
N PRO A 14 39.11 -54.82 8.01
CA PRO A 14 40.23 -55.38 8.77
C PRO A 14 41.45 -54.47 8.77
N LEU A 15 42.01 -54.19 9.94
CA LEU A 15 43.20 -53.37 10.07
C LEU A 15 44.48 -54.17 9.72
N PRO A 16 45.51 -53.50 9.16
CA PRO A 16 46.82 -54.10 8.99
C PRO A 16 47.44 -54.49 10.35
N TYR A 17 48.05 -55.68 10.43
CA TYR A 17 48.86 -56.10 11.58
C TYR A 17 50.13 -56.83 11.11
N ALA A 18 51.13 -56.91 11.98
CA ALA A 18 52.50 -57.31 11.62
C ALA A 18 52.65 -58.72 11.00
N GLY A 19 51.65 -59.60 11.12
CA GLY A 19 51.65 -60.95 10.55
C GLY A 19 50.97 -61.07 9.18
N ASN A 20 50.33 -60.01 8.67
CA ASN A 20 49.69 -60.04 7.36
C ASN A 20 50.72 -60.09 6.22
N LYS A 21 50.33 -60.72 5.10
CA LYS A 21 51.10 -60.59 3.87
C LYS A 21 50.90 -59.20 3.29
N LEU A 22 51.97 -58.61 2.77
CA LEU A 22 51.93 -57.29 2.13
C LEU A 22 50.89 -57.21 1.00
N SER A 23 50.67 -58.30 0.25
CA SER A 23 49.65 -58.36 -0.80
C SER A 23 48.22 -58.20 -0.28
N GLU A 24 47.95 -58.65 0.94
CA GLU A 24 46.62 -58.55 1.58
C GLU A 24 46.41 -57.13 2.13
N ASP A 25 47.43 -56.56 2.77
CA ASP A 25 47.36 -55.19 3.27
C ASP A 25 47.26 -54.16 2.13
N VAL A 26 47.90 -54.39 0.98
CA VAL A 26 47.77 -53.51 -0.20
C VAL A 26 46.34 -53.49 -0.74
N GLU A 27 45.66 -54.64 -0.83
CA GLU A 27 44.27 -54.67 -1.29
C GLU A 27 43.31 -54.02 -0.26
N ARG A 28 43.56 -54.20 1.04
CA ARG A 28 42.79 -53.53 2.10
C ARG A 28 42.96 -52.02 2.04
N LEU A 29 44.17 -51.52 1.86
CA LEU A 29 44.43 -50.09 1.70
C LEU A 29 43.78 -49.52 0.44
N ARG A 30 43.72 -50.27 -0.66
CA ARG A 30 42.96 -49.88 -1.86
C ARG A 30 41.46 -49.80 -1.60
N ALA A 31 40.90 -50.75 -0.85
CA ALA A 31 39.50 -50.75 -0.46
C ALA A 31 39.18 -49.53 0.43
N LEU A 32 40.04 -49.23 1.40
CA LEU A 32 39.92 -48.05 2.25
C LEU A 32 39.98 -46.76 1.42
N GLY A 33 40.92 -46.65 0.47
CA GLY A 33 41.04 -45.49 -0.40
C GLY A 33 39.77 -45.22 -1.21
N ARG A 34 39.12 -46.27 -1.73
CA ARG A 34 37.82 -46.15 -2.43
C ARG A 34 36.68 -45.73 -1.50
N ALA A 35 36.66 -46.27 -0.28
CA ALA A 35 35.65 -45.89 0.72
C ALA A 35 35.78 -44.43 1.14
N VAL A 36 37.01 -43.93 1.33
CA VAL A 36 37.27 -42.52 1.62
C VAL A 36 36.87 -41.62 0.46
N ASP A 37 37.21 -41.99 -0.78
CA ASP A 37 36.83 -41.24 -1.98
C ASP A 37 35.31 -41.10 -2.13
N ALA A 38 34.57 -42.20 -1.94
CA ALA A 38 33.11 -42.20 -1.94
C ALA A 38 32.53 -41.32 -0.81
N ALA A 39 33.05 -41.43 0.41
CA ALA A 39 32.59 -40.62 1.54
C ALA A 39 32.86 -39.12 1.34
N LEU A 40 33.97 -38.76 0.71
CA LEU A 40 34.28 -37.36 0.36
C LEU A 40 33.34 -36.83 -0.73
N HIS A 41 32.98 -37.66 -1.70
CA HIS A 41 32.00 -37.31 -2.72
C HIS A 41 30.60 -37.08 -2.14
N GLU A 42 30.11 -38.02 -1.31
CA GLU A 42 28.81 -37.89 -0.61
C GLU A 42 28.77 -36.66 0.30
N LEU A 43 29.87 -36.37 1.00
CA LEU A 43 29.98 -35.16 1.82
C LEU A 43 29.90 -33.88 0.97
N SER A 44 30.53 -33.88 -0.21
CA SER A 44 30.46 -32.74 -1.14
C SER A 44 29.02 -32.50 -1.61
N GLU A 45 28.31 -33.56 -2.04
CA GLU A 45 26.91 -33.45 -2.46
C GLU A 45 26.00 -32.97 -1.32
N LEU A 46 26.23 -33.45 -0.10
CA LEU A 46 25.48 -33.01 1.07
C LEU A 46 25.73 -31.52 1.37
N VAL A 47 26.97 -31.07 1.29
CA VAL A 47 27.33 -29.65 1.48
C VAL A 47 26.68 -28.78 0.42
N ASP A 48 26.70 -29.17 -0.85
CA ASP A 48 26.05 -28.44 -1.94
C ASP A 48 24.53 -28.35 -1.72
N SER A 49 23.88 -29.47 -1.36
CA SER A 49 22.43 -29.48 -1.07
C SER A 49 22.05 -28.57 0.11
N ARG A 50 22.93 -28.49 1.13
CA ARG A 50 22.73 -27.61 2.28
C ARG A 50 22.89 -26.14 1.90
N ALA A 51 23.86 -25.84 1.04
CA ALA A 51 24.08 -24.49 0.51
C ALA A 51 22.85 -24.03 -0.30
N ASP A 52 22.28 -24.91 -1.13
CA ASP A 52 21.04 -24.63 -1.86
C ASP A 52 19.85 -24.40 -0.91
N ALA A 53 19.68 -25.23 0.12
CA ALA A 53 18.64 -25.04 1.12
C ALA A 53 18.76 -23.69 1.86
N GLN A 54 19.98 -23.29 2.23
CA GLN A 54 20.22 -21.98 2.83
C GLN A 54 19.91 -20.82 1.88
N ALA A 55 20.20 -20.98 0.59
CA ALA A 55 19.83 -19.99 -0.42
C ALA A 55 18.30 -19.87 -0.58
N VAL A 56 17.58 -20.99 -0.51
CA VAL A 56 16.11 -21.02 -0.52
C VAL A 56 15.53 -20.34 0.74
N ASP A 57 16.06 -20.65 1.93
CA ASP A 57 15.63 -20.01 3.18
C ASP A 57 15.84 -18.50 3.14
N GLY A 58 17.00 -18.03 2.67
CA GLY A 58 17.27 -16.61 2.50
C GLY A 58 16.33 -15.94 1.48
N ALA A 59 15.95 -16.63 0.41
CA ALA A 59 14.98 -16.13 -0.56
C ALA A 59 13.56 -16.04 0.03
N LEU A 60 13.17 -16.99 0.88
CA LEU A 60 11.89 -16.98 1.59
C LEU A 60 11.82 -15.82 2.60
N ASP A 61 12.89 -15.57 3.36
CA ASP A 61 12.98 -14.44 4.28
C ASP A 61 12.85 -13.10 3.53
N ALA A 62 13.57 -12.94 2.42
CA ALA A 62 13.49 -11.75 1.57
C ALA A 62 12.08 -11.56 0.97
N LEU A 63 11.42 -12.65 0.55
CA LEU A 63 10.05 -12.60 0.06
C LEU A 63 9.06 -12.19 1.17
N GLN A 64 9.23 -12.73 2.38
CA GLN A 64 8.40 -12.39 3.53
C GLN A 64 8.56 -10.91 3.90
N GLU A 65 9.78 -10.38 3.86
CA GLU A 65 10.05 -8.95 4.05
C GLU A 65 9.38 -8.11 2.96
N ALA A 66 9.50 -8.51 1.69
CA ALA A 66 8.84 -7.82 0.58
C ALA A 66 7.31 -7.81 0.72
N ILE A 67 6.70 -8.92 1.16
CA ILE A 67 5.26 -9.02 1.44
C ILE A 67 4.86 -8.08 2.59
N ASN A 68 5.65 -8.03 3.67
CA ASN A 68 5.39 -7.13 4.79
C ASN A 68 5.48 -5.67 4.36
N ASN A 69 6.45 -5.33 3.52
CA ASN A 69 6.62 -4.00 2.94
C ASN A 69 5.47 -3.64 1.99
N LEU A 70 4.98 -4.58 1.16
CA LEU A 70 3.80 -4.39 0.33
C LEU A 70 2.52 -4.18 1.16
N GLY A 71 2.35 -4.94 2.25
CA GLY A 71 1.24 -4.76 3.20
C GLY A 71 1.27 -3.39 3.89
N ALA A 72 2.46 -2.91 4.26
CA ALA A 72 2.67 -1.55 4.78
C ALA A 72 2.50 -0.45 3.71
N ALA A 73 2.69 -0.80 2.43
CA ALA A 73 2.58 0.06 1.26
C ALA A 73 1.23 -0.05 0.52
N ARG A 74 0.20 -0.69 1.10
CA ARG A 74 -1.19 -0.37 0.74
C ARG A 74 -1.35 1.14 0.75
N VAL A 75 -2.21 1.69 -0.13
CA VAL A 75 -2.44 3.13 -0.26
C VAL A 75 -2.60 3.73 1.14
N ARG A 76 -1.52 4.29 1.68
CA ARG A 76 -1.39 4.54 3.12
C ARG A 76 -2.29 5.69 3.53
N THR A 77 -2.62 6.53 2.55
CA THR A 77 -3.57 7.62 2.63
C THR A 77 -4.30 7.79 1.30
N VAL A 78 -5.64 7.89 1.33
CA VAL A 78 -6.44 8.44 0.23
C VAL A 78 -7.09 9.71 0.75
N ASN A 79 -6.83 10.86 0.10
CA ASN A 79 -7.41 12.15 0.47
C ASN A 79 -7.28 12.48 1.98
N GLY A 80 -6.15 12.12 2.60
CA GLY A 80 -5.86 12.39 4.01
C GLY A 80 -6.37 11.34 5.01
N LYS A 81 -7.11 10.32 4.56
CA LYS A 81 -7.57 9.19 5.40
C LYS A 81 -6.53 8.09 5.43
N ALA A 82 -5.98 7.77 6.60
CA ALA A 82 -4.97 6.72 6.78
C ALA A 82 -5.58 5.37 7.21
N GLY A 83 -5.03 4.25 6.74
CA GLY A 83 -5.42 2.90 7.19
C GLY A 83 -5.15 1.79 6.15
N GLN A 84 -5.07 0.54 6.60
CA GLN A 84 -4.95 -0.64 5.72
C GLN A 84 -6.28 -1.00 5.03
N GLU A 85 -7.39 -0.56 5.63
CA GLU A 85 -8.75 -0.55 5.08
C GLU A 85 -9.27 0.88 5.09
N ILE A 86 -9.20 1.56 3.95
CA ILE A 86 -9.70 2.94 3.84
C ILE A 86 -11.19 2.89 3.50
N THR A 87 -12.02 3.24 4.48
CA THR A 87 -13.43 3.56 4.23
C THR A 87 -13.55 5.02 3.83
N LEU A 88 -13.99 5.28 2.60
CA LEU A 88 -14.21 6.62 2.06
C LEU A 88 -15.68 7.01 2.23
N VAL A 89 -15.93 8.22 2.75
CA VAL A 89 -17.27 8.83 2.71
C VAL A 89 -17.44 9.65 1.41
N ARG A 90 -18.67 10.10 1.10
CA ARG A 90 -18.93 10.90 -0.11
C ARG A 90 -18.00 12.12 -0.24
N ALA A 91 -17.77 12.82 0.87
CA ALA A 91 -16.87 13.97 0.93
C ALA A 91 -15.41 13.61 0.54
N ASP A 92 -14.98 12.37 0.79
CA ASP A 92 -13.63 11.90 0.44
C ASP A 92 -13.51 11.55 -1.05
N LEU A 93 -14.61 11.29 -1.76
CA LEU A 93 -14.55 10.77 -3.13
C LEU A 93 -14.44 11.86 -4.20
N ARG A 94 -14.65 13.14 -3.84
CA ARG A 94 -14.64 14.29 -4.77
C ARG A 94 -15.43 14.03 -6.08
N LEU A 95 -16.40 13.13 -6.02
CA LEU A 95 -17.28 12.83 -7.15
C LEU A 95 -18.08 14.10 -7.40
N GLY A 96 -18.00 14.61 -8.62
CA GLY A 96 -18.69 15.80 -9.07
C GLY A 96 -20.23 15.65 -9.02
N PRO A 97 -20.99 16.35 -9.89
CA PRO A 97 -22.39 16.76 -9.68
C PRO A 97 -23.46 15.68 -9.37
N ALA A 98 -23.12 14.39 -9.29
CA ALA A 98 -24.01 13.30 -8.86
C ALA A 98 -24.31 13.26 -7.35
N ASN A 99 -23.51 13.94 -6.51
CA ASN A 99 -23.73 14.02 -5.06
C ASN A 99 -24.36 15.35 -4.62
N GLY A 100 -25.25 15.90 -5.45
CA GLY A 100 -25.95 17.15 -5.17
C GLY A 100 -26.59 17.23 -3.77
N PRO A 101 -27.07 18.41 -3.37
CA PRO A 101 -27.54 18.64 -2.01
C PRO A 101 -28.62 17.64 -1.59
N SER A 102 -28.55 17.23 -0.33
CA SER A 102 -29.54 16.30 0.27
C SER A 102 -30.92 16.94 0.46
N ALA A 103 -30.98 18.27 0.46
CA ALA A 103 -32.21 19.06 0.43
C ALA A 103 -31.93 20.44 -0.17
N THR A 104 -32.91 21.00 -0.86
CA THR A 104 -32.87 22.37 -1.38
C THR A 104 -34.18 23.08 -1.02
N SER A 105 -34.09 24.28 -0.46
CA SER A 105 -35.23 25.17 -0.22
C SER A 105 -34.99 26.52 -0.88
N ILE A 106 -36.03 27.05 -1.54
CA ILE A 106 -35.99 28.32 -2.26
C ILE A 106 -37.01 29.27 -1.63
N ALA A 107 -36.56 30.47 -1.24
CA ALA A 107 -37.41 31.56 -0.81
C ALA A 107 -37.46 32.64 -1.89
N TYR A 108 -38.59 33.35 -1.94
CA TYR A 108 -38.84 34.40 -2.91
C TYR A 108 -39.00 35.76 -2.20
N ASP A 109 -38.63 36.84 -2.88
CA ASP A 109 -38.92 38.20 -2.45
C ASP A 109 -40.41 38.56 -2.68
N PRO A 110 -40.90 39.73 -2.22
CA PRO A 110 -42.28 40.15 -2.42
C PRO A 110 -42.71 40.29 -3.89
N ASN A 111 -41.74 40.39 -4.81
CA ASN A 111 -41.98 40.47 -6.26
C ASN A 111 -41.97 39.07 -6.92
N GLY A 112 -41.84 38.00 -6.13
CA GLY A 112 -41.82 36.61 -6.61
C GLY A 112 -40.48 36.18 -7.22
N ARG A 113 -39.39 36.92 -7.01
CA ARG A 113 -38.04 36.56 -7.49
C ARG A 113 -37.28 35.80 -6.42
N VAL A 114 -36.34 34.93 -6.79
CA VAL A 114 -35.56 34.14 -5.80
C VAL A 114 -34.73 35.07 -4.92
N SER A 115 -34.92 35.00 -3.60
CA SER A 115 -34.17 35.80 -2.62
C SER A 115 -33.15 35.00 -1.84
N VAL A 116 -33.46 33.74 -1.52
CA VAL A 116 -32.56 32.83 -0.81
C VAL A 116 -32.70 31.41 -1.35
N VAL A 117 -31.58 30.75 -1.59
CA VAL A 117 -31.49 29.30 -1.82
C VAL A 117 -30.69 28.71 -0.67
N THR A 118 -31.23 27.70 0.00
CA THR A 118 -30.50 26.93 1.01
C THR A 118 -30.38 25.49 0.57
N GLU A 119 -29.16 25.00 0.50
CA GLU A 119 -28.81 23.65 0.10
C GLU A 119 -28.15 22.91 1.27
N THR A 120 -28.52 21.67 1.54
CA THR A 120 -27.88 20.86 2.59
C THR A 120 -26.78 19.99 1.99
N LEU A 121 -25.54 20.41 2.18
CA LEU A 121 -24.32 19.73 1.76
C LEU A 121 -23.61 19.18 3.00
N ASP A 122 -23.30 17.88 3.03
CA ASP A 122 -22.63 17.23 4.16
C ASP A 122 -23.26 17.53 5.53
N ALA A 123 -24.60 17.52 5.58
CA ALA A 123 -25.42 17.89 6.75
C ALA A 123 -25.24 19.33 7.26
N LYS A 124 -24.57 20.19 6.50
CA LYS A 124 -24.40 21.62 6.77
C LYS A 124 -25.17 22.46 5.73
N PRO A 125 -25.74 23.61 6.14
CA PRO A 125 -26.42 24.49 5.20
C PRO A 125 -25.40 25.32 4.39
N ALA A 126 -25.54 25.30 3.07
CA ALA A 126 -25.00 26.28 2.15
C ALA A 126 -26.11 27.28 1.81
N VAL A 127 -25.97 28.54 2.21
CA VAL A 127 -26.99 29.58 2.05
C VAL A 127 -26.53 30.57 0.99
N THR A 128 -27.29 30.69 -0.08
CA THR A 128 -27.10 31.67 -1.17
C THR A 128 -28.19 32.72 -1.12
N THR A 129 -27.83 33.98 -0.83
CA THR A 129 -28.74 35.13 -0.86
C THR A 129 -28.55 35.92 -2.14
N ILE A 130 -29.65 36.29 -2.79
CA ILE A 130 -29.67 37.05 -4.05
C ILE A 130 -30.37 38.39 -3.80
N SER A 131 -29.71 39.48 -4.16
CA SER A 131 -30.28 40.82 -4.16
C SER A 131 -30.42 41.35 -5.58
N TYR A 132 -31.32 42.29 -5.78
CA TYR A 132 -31.62 42.88 -7.07
C TYR A 132 -31.42 44.39 -7.05
N ASP A 133 -31.06 44.99 -8.18
CA ASP A 133 -31.07 46.42 -8.38
C ASP A 133 -32.49 46.96 -8.63
N GLU A 134 -32.62 48.28 -8.78
CA GLU A 134 -33.90 48.95 -9.03
C GLU A 134 -34.50 48.58 -10.40
N GLY A 135 -33.65 48.21 -11.38
CA GLY A 135 -34.07 47.72 -12.69
C GLY A 135 -34.49 46.24 -12.68
N GLY A 136 -34.37 45.57 -11.53
CA GLY A 136 -34.72 44.18 -11.33
C GLY A 136 -33.67 43.17 -11.75
N ASN A 137 -32.45 43.60 -12.08
CA ASN A 137 -31.32 42.71 -12.39
C ASN A 137 -30.66 42.23 -11.09
N VAL A 138 -30.02 41.05 -11.11
CA VAL A 138 -29.29 40.52 -9.94
C VAL A 138 -28.12 41.43 -9.63
N LYS A 139 -28.09 42.05 -8.44
CA LYS A 139 -27.02 42.95 -8.01
C LYS A 139 -25.93 42.24 -7.23
N THR A 140 -26.32 41.34 -6.33
CA THR A 140 -25.36 40.62 -5.48
C THR A 140 -25.83 39.19 -5.24
N VAL A 141 -24.90 38.24 -5.34
CA VAL A 141 -25.08 36.86 -4.91
C VAL A 141 -24.08 36.57 -3.79
N VAL A 142 -24.58 36.18 -2.62
CA VAL A 142 -23.75 35.87 -1.46
C VAL A 142 -23.97 34.42 -1.08
N THR A 143 -22.95 33.59 -1.22
CA THR A 143 -22.98 32.20 -0.77
C THR A 143 -22.14 32.05 0.49
N THR A 144 -22.73 31.48 1.53
CA THR A 144 -22.06 31.10 2.78
C THR A 144 -22.13 29.59 2.97
N TYR A 145 -21.00 28.97 3.25
CA TYR A 145 -20.91 27.54 3.55
C TYR A 145 -19.70 27.28 4.43
N ASP A 146 -19.92 26.54 5.53
CA ASP A 146 -18.87 26.08 6.44
C ASP A 146 -17.89 27.19 6.90
N GLY A 147 -18.44 28.33 7.31
CA GLY A 147 -17.67 29.49 7.79
C GLY A 147 -16.95 30.30 6.70
N ARG A 148 -17.13 29.95 5.42
CA ARG A 148 -16.61 30.68 4.27
C ARG A 148 -17.74 31.43 3.57
N LYS A 149 -17.41 32.58 2.99
CA LYS A 149 -18.34 33.44 2.28
C LYS A 149 -17.73 33.86 0.94
N ARG A 150 -18.52 33.70 -0.12
CA ARG A 150 -18.25 34.28 -1.43
C ARG A 150 -19.31 35.33 -1.73
N THR A 151 -18.88 36.54 -2.08
CA THR A 151 -19.78 37.63 -2.52
C THR A 151 -19.46 37.95 -3.97
N GLU A 152 -20.44 37.80 -4.84
CA GLU A 152 -20.37 38.16 -6.25
C GLU A 152 -21.25 39.39 -6.49
N THR A 153 -20.66 40.47 -7.01
CA THR A 153 -21.34 41.72 -7.34
C THR A 153 -21.37 41.87 -8.85
N LEU A 154 -22.55 42.14 -9.39
CA LEU A 154 -22.77 42.30 -10.82
C LEU A 154 -23.18 43.74 -11.13
N THR A 155 -22.63 44.32 -12.20
CA THR A 155 -22.99 45.66 -12.68
C THR A 155 -23.54 45.58 -14.10
N TYR A 156 -24.48 46.46 -14.41
CA TYR A 156 -25.20 46.47 -15.68
C TYR A 156 -25.16 47.85 -16.31
N ASN A 157 -25.07 47.87 -17.64
CA ASN A 157 -25.22 49.05 -18.46
C ASN A 157 -26.43 48.84 -19.39
N ASN A 158 -27.49 49.62 -19.20
CA ASN A 158 -28.76 49.50 -19.93
C ASN A 158 -29.33 48.07 -19.94
N GLY A 159 -29.33 47.40 -18.79
CA GLY A 159 -29.85 46.03 -18.62
C GLY A 159 -28.93 44.92 -19.15
N ARG A 160 -27.79 45.26 -19.75
CA ARG A 160 -26.77 44.30 -20.17
C ARG A 160 -25.68 44.19 -19.10
N LEU A 161 -25.32 42.97 -18.74
CA LEU A 161 -24.21 42.71 -17.81
C LEU A 161 -22.92 43.32 -18.34
N GLU A 162 -22.27 44.14 -17.52
CA GLU A 162 -21.04 44.87 -17.83
C GLU A 162 -19.84 44.29 -17.07
N SER A 163 -20.02 43.99 -15.78
CA SER A 163 -18.97 43.34 -14.99
C SER A 163 -19.54 42.41 -13.93
N ALA A 164 -18.74 41.44 -13.52
CA ALA A 164 -18.98 40.58 -12.36
C ALA A 164 -17.68 40.44 -11.59
N ALA A 165 -17.72 40.67 -10.28
CA ALA A 165 -16.56 40.57 -9.40
C ALA A 165 -16.89 39.69 -8.20
N ALA A 166 -16.02 38.72 -7.91
CA ALA A 166 -16.16 37.82 -6.77
C ALA A 166 -15.06 38.09 -5.73
N THR A 167 -15.45 38.09 -4.46
CA THR A 167 -14.54 38.14 -3.32
C THR A 167 -14.82 36.98 -2.38
N GLU A 168 -13.77 36.39 -1.82
CA GLU A 168 -13.87 35.33 -0.82
C GLU A 168 -13.36 35.84 0.54
N GLY A 169 -14.04 35.43 1.61
CA GLY A 169 -13.67 35.76 2.97
C GLY A 169 -14.27 34.79 3.98
N ALA A 170 -14.08 35.10 5.26
CA ALA A 170 -14.82 34.44 6.34
C ALA A 170 -16.29 34.92 6.31
N ALA A 171 -17.21 34.02 6.67
CA ALA A 171 -18.64 34.31 6.80
C ALA A 171 -18.96 35.11 8.06
#